data_AF-A0A915Z7P1-F1
#
_entry.id   AF-A0A915Z7P1-F1
#
_cell.length_a   1.000
_cell.length_b   1.000
_cell.length_c   1.000
_cell.angle_alpha   90.00
_cell.angle_beta   90.00
_cell.angle_gamma   90.00
#
_symmetry.space_group_name_H-M   'P 1'
#
loop_
_entity.id
_entity.type
_entity.pdbx_description
1 polymer ?
#
loop_
_entity_poly.entity_id
_entity_poly.type
_entity_poly.pdbx_seq_one_letter_code
_entity_poly.pdbx_strand_id
1 'polypeptide(L)'
;MIDMHFSIMFLCRCRIWIEDSNGYRIAGDDSYRDCSARIDENISFPDQMYTAHAKVEGSFEKEKVRGPFNENTCFSIHGSVDKWKFDQTSC
;
A
#
# COMPACT_ATOMS: atom_id res chain seq x y z
N MET A 1 -4.26 2.14 -12.65
CA MET A 1 -3.15 1.26 -12.21
C MET A 1 -2.47 1.94 -11.03
N ILE A 2 -1.80 1.19 -10.18
CA ILE A 2 -0.95 1.70 -9.09
C ILE A 2 0.31 0.86 -9.10
N ASP A 3 1.47 1.51 -9.04
CA ASP A 3 2.74 0.80 -8.95
C ASP A 3 3.34 0.98 -7.54
N MET A 4 3.75 -0.13 -6.94
CA MET A 4 4.16 -0.18 -5.54
C MET A 4 5.60 -0.63 -5.42
N HIS A 5 6.43 0.21 -4.80
CA HIS A 5 7.81 -0.09 -4.50
C HIS A 5 8.01 -0.44 -3.02
N PHE A 6 8.35 -1.69 -2.74
CA PHE A 6 8.71 -2.11 -1.38
C PHE A 6 10.17 -1.77 -1.13
N SER A 7 10.44 -0.88 -0.17
CA SER A 7 11.81 -0.58 0.27
C SER A 7 12.06 -1.19 1.65
N ILE A 8 13.26 -1.77 1.81
CA ILE A 8 13.67 -2.71 2.87
C ILE A 8 12.89 -2.54 4.18
N MET A 9 12.04 -3.52 4.47
CA MET A 9 11.37 -3.72 5.75
C MET A 9 11.80 -5.06 6.34
N PHE A 10 12.84 -5.09 7.18
CA PHE A 10 13.40 -6.36 7.67
C PHE A 10 12.35 -7.25 8.36
N LEU A 11 12.12 -8.46 7.81
CA LEU A 11 11.23 -9.50 8.35
C LEU A 11 9.80 -9.01 8.66
N CYS A 12 9.29 -8.06 7.87
CA CYS A 12 7.96 -7.50 8.06
C CYS A 12 6.96 -8.10 7.07
N ARG A 13 5.76 -8.41 7.56
CA ARG A 13 4.59 -8.67 6.73
C ARG A 13 3.74 -7.42 6.67
N CYS A 14 3.15 -7.13 5.52
CA CYS A 14 2.23 -6.01 5.37
C CYS A 14 1.10 -6.37 4.41
N ARG A 15 0.07 -5.53 4.42
CA ARG A 15 -1.12 -5.64 3.59
C ARG A 15 -1.36 -4.28 2.96
N ILE A 16 -1.54 -4.25 1.65
CA ILE A 16 -2.01 -3.06 0.93
C ILE A 16 -3.27 -3.38 0.17
N TRP A 17 -4.26 -2.50 0.26
CA TRP A 17 -5.51 -2.64 -0.45
C TRP A 17 -6.02 -1.29 -0.94
N ILE A 18 -6.87 -1.35 -1.96
CA ILE A 18 -7.46 -0.19 -2.61
C ILE A 18 -8.96 -0.19 -2.35
N GLU A 19 -9.48 0.95 -1.93
CA GLU A 19 -10.91 1.17 -1.73
C GLU A 19 -11.44 2.21 -2.73
N ASP A 20 -12.69 2.02 -3.16
CA ASP A 20 -13.44 3.00 -3.95
C ASP A 20 -13.92 4.17 -3.07
N SER A 21 -14.59 5.16 -3.67
CA SER A 21 -15.14 6.31 -2.95
C SER A 21 -16.22 5.96 -1.91
N ASN A 22 -16.74 4.73 -1.92
CA ASN A 22 -17.74 4.26 -0.97
C ASN A 22 -17.13 3.47 0.19
N GLY A 23 -15.80 3.28 0.20
CA GLY A 23 -15.10 2.46 1.19
C GLY A 23 -15.17 0.95 0.90
N TYR A 24 -15.56 0.56 -0.32
CA TYR A 24 -15.51 -0.84 -0.72
C TYR A 24 -14.14 -1.16 -1.27
N ARG A 25 -13.54 -2.24 -0.76
CA ARG A 25 -12.28 -2.74 -1.29
C ARG A 25 -12.47 -3.30 -2.70
N ILE A 26 -11.68 -2.80 -3.64
CA ILE A 26 -11.75 -3.14 -5.06
C ILE A 26 -10.49 -3.85 -5.60
N ALA A 27 -9.36 -3.76 -4.90
CA ALA A 27 -8.11 -4.44 -5.29
C ALA A 27 -7.10 -4.57 -4.13
N GLY A 28 -6.00 -5.28 -4.40
CA GLY A 28 -4.89 -5.51 -3.46
C GLY A 28 -5.07 -6.74 -2.57
N ASP A 29 -4.35 -6.75 -1.45
CA ASP A 29 -4.17 -7.90 -0.58
C ASP A 29 -5.42 -8.27 0.26
N ASP A 30 -5.72 -9.57 0.30
CA ASP A 30 -6.67 -10.19 1.23
C ASP A 30 -6.12 -10.40 2.63
N SER A 31 -4.83 -10.68 2.73
CA SER A 31 -4.13 -10.98 3.97
C SER A 31 -2.75 -10.34 3.98
N TYR A 32 -2.15 -10.24 5.16
CA TYR A 32 -0.74 -9.85 5.26
C TYR A 32 0.15 -10.81 4.46
N ARG A 33 1.07 -10.28 3.69
CA ARG A 33 2.10 -11.00 2.94
C ARG A 33 3.49 -10.47 3.28
N ASP A 34 4.51 -11.19 2.86
CA ASP A 34 5.89 -10.72 3.01
C ASP A 34 6.12 -9.45 2.19
N CYS A 35 6.69 -8.42 2.81
CA CYS A 35 7.11 -7.20 2.15
C CYS A 35 8.52 -6.77 2.53
N SER A 36 9.31 -7.72 3.02
CA SER A 36 10.71 -7.52 3.35
C SER A 36 11.64 -7.51 2.13
N ALA A 37 11.22 -8.12 1.03
CA ALA A 37 11.93 -8.11 -0.23
C ALA A 37 11.59 -6.86 -1.07
N ARG A 38 12.58 -6.37 -1.82
CA ARG A 38 12.42 -5.27 -2.77
C ARG A 38 11.70 -5.77 -4.01
N ILE A 39 10.38 -5.81 -3.94
CA ILE A 39 9.48 -6.22 -5.02
C ILE A 39 8.82 -4.96 -5.57
N ASP A 40 8.61 -4.90 -6.87
CA ASP A 40 7.71 -3.94 -7.50
C ASP A 40 6.41 -4.66 -7.81
N GLU A 41 5.28 -4.11 -7.37
CA GLU A 41 3.96 -4.69 -7.60
C GLU A 41 3.02 -3.71 -8.27
N ASN A 42 2.31 -4.17 -9.29
CA ASN A 42 1.33 -3.36 -10.00
C ASN A 42 -0.08 -3.85 -9.65
N ILE A 43 -0.90 -2.96 -9.08
CA ILE A 43 -2.28 -3.23 -8.73
C ILE A 43 -3.19 -2.56 -9.77
N SER A 44 -3.99 -3.34 -10.47
CA SER A 44 -4.92 -2.87 -11.51
C SER A 44 -6.37 -3.03 -11.08
N PHE A 45 -7.17 -2.01 -11.37
CA PHE A 45 -8.62 -1.94 -11.11
C PHE A 45 -9.25 -0.93 -12.08
N PRO A 46 -10.58 -0.92 -12.25
CA PRO A 46 -11.26 0.00 -13.15
C PRO A 46 -11.00 1.47 -12.81
N ASP A 47 -10.93 2.33 -13.84
CA ASP A 47 -10.75 3.77 -13.68
C ASP A 47 -11.88 4.38 -12.84
N GLN A 48 -11.54 4.82 -11.64
CA GLN A 48 -12.45 5.44 -10.67
C GLN A 48 -11.65 6.20 -9.60
N MET A 49 -12.33 6.97 -8.75
CA MET A 49 -11.68 7.53 -7.57
C MET A 49 -11.37 6.45 -6.55
N TYR A 50 -10.18 6.50 -5.94
CA TYR A 50 -9.76 5.50 -4.98
C TYR A 50 -8.91 6.09 -3.85
N THR A 51 -8.80 5.31 -2.76
CA THR A 51 -7.81 5.50 -1.71
C THR A 51 -6.92 4.27 -1.59
N ALA A 52 -5.63 4.48 -1.42
CA ALA A 52 -4.67 3.42 -1.14
C ALA A 52 -4.47 3.28 0.37
N HIS A 53 -4.54 2.05 0.86
CA HIS A 53 -4.41 1.72 2.28
C HIS A 53 -3.25 0.79 2.50
N ALA A 54 -2.53 0.98 3.59
CA ALA A 54 -1.45 0.09 4.00
C ALA A 54 -1.51 -0.19 5.50
N LYS A 55 -1.10 -1.39 5.89
CA LYS A 55 -0.91 -1.77 7.28
C LYS A 55 0.23 -2.79 7.41
N VAL A 56 1.07 -2.61 8.41
CA VAL A 56 2.16 -3.53 8.75
C VAL A 56 1.74 -4.44 9.90
N GLU A 57 1.93 -5.75 9.73
CA GLU A 57 1.64 -6.77 10.74
C GLU A 57 2.54 -6.58 11.97
N GLY A 58 1.98 -6.68 13.16
CA GLY A 58 2.69 -6.45 14.41
C GLY A 58 2.94 -4.97 14.76
N SER A 59 2.69 -4.04 13.84
CA SER A 59 2.84 -2.60 14.09
C SER A 59 1.70 -2.05 14.95
N PHE A 60 2.06 -1.30 15.99
CA PHE A 60 1.10 -0.52 16.79
C PHE A 60 0.65 0.78 16.11
N GLU A 61 1.32 1.22 15.03
CA GLU A 61 0.87 2.37 14.26
C GLU A 61 -0.47 2.06 13.59
N LYS A 62 -1.39 3.04 13.50
CA LYS A 62 -2.64 2.87 12.74
C LYS A 62 -2.34 2.61 11.27
N GLU A 63 -3.32 2.06 10.55
CA GLU A 63 -3.26 1.99 9.10
C GLU A 63 -2.99 3.38 8.49
N LYS A 64 -2.31 3.41 7.35
CA LYS A 64 -2.04 4.65 6.63
C LYS A 64 -2.86 4.65 5.35
N VAL A 65 -3.60 5.74 5.17
CA VAL A 65 -4.48 5.95 4.00
C VAL A 65 -3.91 7.09 3.16
N ARG A 66 -3.96 6.96 1.84
CA ARG A 66 -3.54 7.97 0.86
C ARG A 66 -4.64 8.18 -0.17
N GLY A 67 -4.80 9.42 -0.61
CA GLY A 67 -5.80 9.84 -1.58
C GLY A 67 -6.80 10.84 -1.01
N PRO A 68 -7.93 11.04 -1.70
CA PRO A 68 -8.35 10.33 -2.90
C PRO A 68 -7.47 10.63 -4.12
N PHE A 69 -7.44 9.68 -5.07
CA PHE A 69 -6.75 9.80 -6.36
C PHE A 69 -7.68 9.40 -7.51
N ASN A 70 -7.38 9.84 -8.72
CA ASN A 70 -8.10 9.50 -9.96
C ASN A 70 -7.14 9.24 -11.14
N GLU A 71 -5.87 9.02 -10.86
CA GLU A 71 -4.79 8.81 -11.83
C GLU A 71 -3.87 7.66 -11.43
N ASN A 72 -2.90 7.31 -12.28
CA ASN A 72 -1.84 6.36 -11.91
C ASN A 72 -0.96 6.97 -10.83
N THR A 73 -0.78 6.26 -9.72
CA THR A 73 0.08 6.73 -8.63
C THR A 73 1.08 5.67 -8.25
N CYS A 74 2.26 6.10 -7.81
CA CYS A 74 3.28 5.24 -7.25
C CYS A 74 3.38 5.43 -5.73
N PHE A 75 3.58 4.34 -5.01
CA PHE A 75 3.80 4.40 -3.57
C PHE A 75 5.04 3.61 -3.16
N SER A 76 5.67 4.06 -2.07
CA SER A 76 6.66 3.27 -1.37
C SER A 76 6.25 3.02 0.08
N ILE A 77 6.36 1.77 0.50
CA ILE A 77 6.32 1.38 1.90
C ILE A 77 7.74 1.01 2.35
N HIS A 78 8.17 1.60 3.47
CA HIS A 78 9.54 1.47 3.98
C HIS A 78 9.66 1.73 5.47
N GLY A 79 10.77 1.32 6.07
CA GLY A 79 11.08 1.52 7.48
C GLY A 79 11.12 0.21 8.28
N SER A 80 10.65 0.24 9.52
CA SER A 80 10.56 -0.93 10.40
C SER A 80 9.14 -1.13 10.94
N VAL A 81 8.85 -2.29 11.53
CA VAL A 81 7.52 -2.62 12.11
C VAL A 81 6.95 -1.47 12.95
N ASP A 82 7.75 -0.88 13.83
CA ASP A 82 7.29 0.16 14.76
C ASP A 82 7.38 1.59 14.21
N LYS A 83 8.07 1.78 13.08
CA LYS A 83 8.33 3.09 12.48
C LYS A 83 8.35 2.96 10.97
N TRP A 84 7.17 2.85 10.37
CA TRP A 84 7.03 2.67 8.93
C TRP A 84 6.37 3.86 8.27
N LYS A 85 6.61 3.99 6.97
CA LYS A 85 6.08 5.05 6.12
C LYS A 85 5.37 4.44 4.92
N PHE A 86 4.41 5.19 4.41
CA PHE A 86 3.67 4.88 3.20
C PHE A 86 3.57 6.18 2.41
N ASP A 87 4.51 6.40 1.51
CA ASP A 87 4.71 7.68 0.86
C ASP A 87 4.32 7.57 -0.61
N GLN A 88 3.65 8.60 -1.14
CA GLN A 88 3.47 8.74 -2.58
C GLN A 88 4.80 9.16 -3.20
N THR A 89 5.20 8.50 -4.28
CA THR A 89 6.45 8.76 -4.99
C THR A 89 6.15 9.06 -6.46
N SER A 90 7.17 9.54 -7.16
CA SER A 90 7.15 9.53 -8.63
C SER A 90 7.17 8.09 -9.12
N CYS A 91 6.35 7.84 -10.13
CA CYS A 91 6.66 6.86 -11.17
C CYS A 91 7.73 7.49 -12.08
#